data_AF-A0A6G1ZD16-F1
#
_entry.id   AF-A0A6G1ZD16-F1
#
_cell.length_a   1.000
_cell.length_b   1.000
_cell.length_c   1.000
_cell.angle_alpha   90.00
_cell.angle_beta   90.00
_cell.angle_gamma   90.00
#
_symmetry.space_group_name_H-M   'P 1'
#
loop_
_entity.id
_entity.type
_entity.pdbx_description
1 polymer ?
#
loop_
_entity_poly.entity_id
_entity_poly.type
_entity_poly.pdbx_seq_one_letter_code
_entity_poly.pdbx_strand_id
1 'polypeptide(L)'
;MVKALLAGISLIFAISAQAQNEFTIKGKISGLEDSTRIVLYRSDGQVMSQIAQDTVINECFTFKGETVDNAPEALMVSSHDKGFPNTWLDVWVAPGKETTVTGNNKLIRTWNVSADIQEQHDLNLYADACREECSKEQEIYIQLMDLFSKGRTGNPSEEEKNAIRNEMKELQKKTDSLRLISSQKEIEIMQQTPKGTVWMDKLLGQCKQSKYMENYPYKEDLIALYNKLSDNEKNSQAGKEITVCLYPPVTVKEGDEMADTDLYDLQGNIHHLADYKGKYLLVDFWSRGCGPCMMALPEMKEISETWKDKVTVISLSTDTEKGWKEISKTKDMSWVNLNDFGGMSGLAAKYNVRGIPHYVIISPEGIILHSWSGYGKGLLKRKLNKWVNKSDRVMSVKKEGNTTIVDFPIEKSSNTETVEINRIELTGSETIFHMKAFNSPGYWVSIGKDTFLKTEDGTHYPLTSADGITPDERFTMPESGEYSFKLHFPALPAGTKTVDFIEGDCDSCFKIVGLSLTQE
;
A
#
# COMPACT_ATOMS: atom_id res chain seq x y z
N MET A 1 -53.78 50.92 -19.10
CA MET A 1 -52.78 50.99 -18.02
C MET A 1 -53.11 49.95 -16.95
N VAL A 2 -52.66 48.71 -17.10
CA VAL A 2 -52.40 47.76 -15.99
C VAL A 2 -51.48 46.68 -16.58
N LYS A 3 -50.20 46.67 -16.20
CA LYS A 3 -49.27 45.52 -16.30
C LYS A 3 -47.94 45.94 -15.66
N ALA A 4 -47.76 45.62 -14.38
CA ALA A 4 -46.46 45.48 -13.72
C ALA A 4 -46.67 45.01 -12.28
N LEU A 5 -46.65 43.70 -12.04
CA LEU A 5 -46.24 43.09 -10.75
C LEU A 5 -46.28 41.57 -10.91
N LEU A 6 -45.13 40.96 -11.24
CA LEU A 6 -44.84 39.52 -11.06
C LEU A 6 -43.41 39.25 -11.59
N ALA A 7 -42.41 39.86 -10.96
CA ALA A 7 -40.99 39.56 -11.20
C ALA A 7 -40.15 39.64 -9.91
N GLY A 8 -40.78 39.53 -8.74
CA GLY A 8 -40.13 39.68 -7.42
C GLY A 8 -40.08 38.42 -6.55
N ILE A 9 -40.68 37.30 -6.97
CA ILE A 9 -40.84 36.11 -6.11
C ILE A 9 -39.82 35.00 -6.45
N SER A 10 -39.28 34.94 -7.68
CA SER A 10 -38.30 33.90 -8.05
C SER A 10 -36.86 34.14 -7.56
N LEU A 11 -36.46 35.39 -7.26
CA LEU A 11 -35.09 35.67 -6.77
C LEU A 11 -34.92 35.34 -5.26
N ILE A 12 -36.00 35.39 -4.48
CA ILE A 12 -35.96 35.15 -3.03
C ILE A 12 -35.85 33.64 -2.73
N PHE A 13 -36.46 32.78 -3.56
CA PHE A 13 -36.36 31.31 -3.41
C PHE A 13 -34.98 30.74 -3.75
N ALA A 14 -34.24 31.37 -4.68
CA ALA A 14 -32.89 30.93 -5.05
C ALA A 14 -31.87 31.24 -3.94
N ILE A 15 -32.01 32.38 -3.25
CA ILE A 15 -31.12 32.76 -2.13
C ILE A 15 -31.44 31.95 -0.86
N SER A 16 -32.70 31.57 -0.63
CA SER A 16 -33.08 30.74 0.51
C SER A 16 -32.65 29.27 0.38
N ALA A 17 -32.54 28.74 -0.84
CA ALA A 17 -32.09 27.37 -1.06
C ALA A 17 -30.56 27.24 -0.91
N GLN A 18 -29.80 28.27 -1.31
CA GLN A 18 -28.34 28.26 -1.22
C GLN A 18 -27.85 28.36 0.24
N ALA A 19 -28.57 29.11 1.08
CA ALA A 19 -28.26 29.22 2.51
C ALA A 19 -28.61 27.96 3.34
N GLN A 20 -29.35 27.00 2.79
CA GLN A 20 -29.80 25.83 3.55
C GLN A 20 -28.73 24.78 3.75
N ASN A 21 -27.74 24.67 2.86
CA ASN A 21 -26.71 23.62 2.88
C ASN A 21 -25.36 24.08 3.47
N GLU A 22 -25.23 25.35 3.83
CA GLU A 22 -23.95 25.93 4.24
C GLU A 22 -23.58 25.56 5.69
N PHE A 23 -22.29 25.35 5.95
CA PHE A 23 -21.74 25.24 7.30
C PHE A 23 -20.64 26.29 7.51
N THR A 24 -20.35 26.60 8.78
CA THR A 24 -19.19 27.41 9.15
C THR A 24 -18.39 26.72 10.25
N ILE A 25 -17.05 26.69 10.11
CA ILE A 25 -16.12 26.29 11.17
C ILE A 25 -15.32 27.52 11.58
N LYS A 26 -15.29 27.85 12.87
CA LYS A 26 -14.45 28.93 13.43
C LYS A 26 -13.43 28.35 14.38
N GLY A 27 -12.16 28.60 14.10
CA GLY A 27 -11.05 28.16 14.95
C GLY A 27 -10.42 29.32 15.71
N LYS A 28 -10.08 29.10 16.98
CA LYS A 28 -9.19 29.96 17.76
C LYS A 28 -8.20 29.10 18.56
N ILE A 29 -6.94 29.06 18.13
CA ILE A 29 -5.91 28.24 18.74
C ILE A 29 -4.82 29.15 19.31
N SER A 30 -4.80 29.27 20.63
CA SER A 30 -3.85 30.13 21.32
C SER A 30 -2.40 29.69 21.06
N GLY A 31 -1.54 30.66 20.76
CA GLY A 31 -0.12 30.43 20.48
C GLY A 31 0.20 29.90 19.08
N LEU A 32 -0.76 29.78 18.17
CA LEU A 32 -0.42 29.54 16.76
C LEU A 32 0.11 30.81 16.10
N GLU A 33 1.20 30.64 15.37
CA GLU A 33 1.84 31.72 14.63
C GLU A 33 0.94 32.17 13.47
N ASP A 34 0.88 33.48 13.25
CA ASP A 34 0.37 34.03 12.00
C ASP A 34 1.11 33.37 10.83
N SER A 35 0.40 33.11 9.74
CA SER A 35 0.85 32.32 8.57
C SER A 35 0.74 30.81 8.68
N THR A 36 0.42 30.24 9.85
CA THR A 36 0.14 28.80 9.97
C THR A 36 -1.00 28.41 9.03
N ARG A 37 -0.78 27.42 8.17
CA ARG A 37 -1.79 26.92 7.23
C ARG A 37 -2.61 25.83 7.87
N ILE A 38 -3.92 26.03 7.93
CA ILE A 38 -4.90 25.03 8.35
C ILE A 38 -5.66 24.57 7.10
N VAL A 39 -5.79 23.26 6.95
CA VAL A 39 -6.39 22.64 5.77
C VAL A 39 -7.61 21.84 6.20
N LEU A 40 -8.67 21.95 5.41
CA LEU A 40 -9.90 21.20 5.59
C LEU A 40 -10.02 20.14 4.51
N TYR A 41 -10.26 18.91 4.94
CA TYR A 41 -10.42 17.76 4.08
C TYR A 41 -11.81 17.13 4.23
N ARG A 42 -12.25 16.48 3.15
CA ARG A 42 -13.45 15.63 3.10
C ARG A 42 -13.06 14.23 2.63
N SER A 43 -13.62 13.21 3.25
CA SER A 43 -13.48 11.82 2.83
C SER A 43 -14.71 11.39 2.02
N ASP A 44 -14.51 10.61 0.96
CA ASP A 44 -15.59 9.88 0.29
C ASP A 44 -15.76 8.44 0.83
N GLY A 45 -15.07 8.12 1.94
CA GLY A 45 -15.01 6.78 2.53
C GLY A 45 -13.75 5.99 2.14
N GLN A 46 -13.08 6.34 1.04
CA GLN A 46 -11.83 5.69 0.61
C GLN A 46 -10.67 6.69 0.47
N VAL A 47 -10.95 7.90 -0.01
CA VAL A 47 -9.93 8.92 -0.28
C VAL A 47 -10.28 10.25 0.36
N MET A 48 -9.30 10.81 1.04
CA MET A 48 -9.34 12.16 1.61
C MET A 48 -8.94 13.20 0.57
N SER A 49 -9.80 14.21 0.35
CA SER A 49 -9.59 15.30 -0.61
C SER A 49 -9.59 16.65 0.10
N GLN A 50 -8.62 17.51 -0.23
CA GLN A 50 -8.59 18.88 0.28
C GLN A 50 -9.74 19.68 -0.33
N ILE A 51 -10.57 20.31 0.52
CA ILE A 51 -11.73 21.10 0.08
C ILE A 51 -11.60 22.59 0.42
N ALA A 52 -10.79 22.95 1.42
CA ALA A 52 -10.48 24.34 1.74
C ALA A 52 -9.13 24.45 2.45
N GLN A 53 -8.58 25.66 2.48
CA GLN A 53 -7.42 26.03 3.28
C GLN A 53 -7.60 27.46 3.75
N ASP A 54 -7.20 27.72 4.99
CA ASP A 54 -7.13 29.06 5.56
C ASP A 54 -5.78 29.28 6.25
N THR A 55 -5.43 30.54 6.44
CA THR A 55 -4.19 30.97 7.06
C THR A 55 -4.50 31.63 8.39
N VAL A 56 -3.86 31.17 9.47
CA VAL A 56 -4.06 31.73 10.81
C VAL A 56 -3.66 33.21 10.82
N ILE A 57 -4.57 34.04 11.35
CA ILE A 57 -4.35 35.46 11.63
C ILE A 57 -4.92 35.75 13.02
N ASN A 58 -4.09 36.32 13.91
CA ASN A 58 -4.46 36.59 15.30
C ASN A 58 -5.04 35.33 15.99
N GLU A 59 -4.33 34.20 15.86
CA GLU A 59 -4.70 32.89 16.42
C GLU A 59 -6.00 32.28 15.85
N CYS A 60 -6.63 32.90 14.84
CA CYS A 60 -7.93 32.50 14.32
C CYS A 60 -7.84 31.97 12.88
N PHE A 61 -8.72 31.01 12.56
CA PHE A 61 -8.99 30.55 11.19
C PHE A 61 -10.49 30.34 10.99
N THR A 62 -10.98 30.34 9.75
CA THR A 62 -12.39 30.10 9.43
C THR A 62 -12.55 29.32 8.13
N PHE A 63 -13.47 28.36 8.14
CA PHE A 63 -13.94 27.67 6.93
C PHE A 63 -15.42 27.92 6.72
N LYS A 64 -15.79 28.02 5.44
CA LYS A 64 -17.17 27.98 4.97
C LYS A 64 -17.26 27.00 3.81
N GLY A 65 -18.33 26.24 3.75
CA GLY A 65 -18.58 25.28 2.69
C GLY A 65 -20.00 24.78 2.72
N GLU A 66 -20.32 23.85 1.84
CA GLU A 66 -21.63 23.20 1.76
C GLU A 66 -21.50 21.75 2.19
N THR A 67 -22.48 21.24 2.94
CA THR A 67 -22.50 19.83 3.31
C THR A 67 -22.91 18.95 2.13
N VAL A 68 -22.44 17.69 2.14
CA VAL A 68 -22.94 16.68 1.21
C VAL A 68 -24.37 16.27 1.60
N ASP A 69 -25.23 16.12 0.58
CA ASP A 69 -26.61 15.66 0.70
C ASP A 69 -27.50 16.43 1.70
N ASN A 70 -27.14 17.67 2.04
CA ASN A 70 -27.82 18.48 3.05
C ASN A 70 -27.97 17.75 4.40
N ALA A 71 -26.97 16.97 4.79
CA ALA A 71 -26.94 16.19 6.03
C ALA A 71 -25.68 16.52 6.87
N PRO A 72 -25.68 16.20 8.18
CA PRO A 72 -24.45 16.23 8.97
C PRO A 72 -23.36 15.35 8.38
N GLU A 73 -22.12 15.82 8.35
CA GLU A 73 -20.95 15.05 7.92
C GLU A 73 -19.73 15.37 8.79
N ALA A 74 -18.81 14.41 8.89
CA ALA A 74 -17.51 14.61 9.50
C ALA A 74 -16.51 15.13 8.46
N LEU A 75 -15.85 16.24 8.79
CA LEU A 75 -14.71 16.80 8.04
C LEU A 75 -13.44 16.69 8.87
N MET A 76 -12.29 16.81 8.21
CA MET A 76 -10.99 16.59 8.84
C MET A 76 -10.17 17.88 8.77
N VAL A 77 -9.84 18.45 9.92
CA VAL A 77 -8.96 19.63 10.03
C VAL A 77 -7.54 19.14 10.26
N SER A 78 -6.58 19.60 9.46
CA SER A 78 -5.17 19.22 9.55
C SER A 78 -4.24 20.41 9.28
N SER A 79 -2.95 20.24 9.55
CA SER A 79 -1.89 21.17 9.14
C SER A 79 -0.64 20.39 8.76
N HIS A 80 0.01 20.83 7.69
CA HIS A 80 1.29 20.28 7.21
C HIS A 80 2.48 21.16 7.59
N ASP A 81 2.25 22.19 8.39
CA ASP A 81 3.32 23.09 8.82
C ASP A 81 4.16 22.45 9.93
N LYS A 82 5.39 22.96 10.11
CA LYS A 82 6.38 22.36 11.00
C LYS A 82 5.88 22.29 12.45
N GLY A 83 6.03 21.11 13.04
CA GLY A 83 5.68 20.84 14.44
C GLY A 83 4.25 20.33 14.65
N PHE A 84 3.44 20.22 13.60
CA PHE A 84 2.19 19.48 13.65
C PHE A 84 2.43 17.97 13.50
N PRO A 85 1.68 17.11 14.21
CA PRO A 85 1.63 15.68 13.92
C PRO A 85 0.91 15.44 12.58
N ASN A 86 1.34 14.43 11.81
CA ASN A 86 0.63 14.03 10.57
C ASN A 86 -0.63 13.24 10.93
N THR A 87 -1.64 13.97 11.37
CA THR A 87 -2.96 13.49 11.74
C THR A 87 -3.96 14.62 11.52
N TRP A 88 -5.22 14.39 11.89
CA TRP A 88 -6.28 15.35 11.74
C TRP A 88 -7.19 15.34 12.97
N LEU A 89 -7.94 16.42 13.13
CA LEU A 89 -9.07 16.53 14.04
C LEU A 89 -10.35 16.32 13.25
N ASP A 90 -11.13 15.33 13.64
CA ASP A 90 -12.48 15.13 13.11
C ASP A 90 -13.42 16.20 13.67
N VAL A 91 -14.15 16.88 12.78
CA VAL A 91 -15.06 17.99 13.08
C VAL A 91 -16.36 17.75 12.35
N TRP A 92 -17.45 17.60 13.09
CA TRP A 92 -18.78 17.50 12.51
C TRP A 92 -19.30 18.88 12.11
N VAL A 93 -19.90 18.92 10.93
CA VAL A 93 -20.60 20.08 10.38
C VAL A 93 -22.00 19.67 9.95
N ALA A 94 -22.91 20.63 9.94
CA ALA A 94 -24.28 20.40 9.52
C ALA A 94 -24.85 21.66 8.86
N PRO A 95 -25.88 21.51 8.00
CA PRO A 95 -26.49 22.63 7.32
C PRO A 95 -27.03 23.69 8.28
N GLY A 96 -26.65 24.95 8.06
CA GLY A 96 -27.02 26.10 8.88
C GLY A 96 -26.38 26.12 10.28
N LYS A 97 -25.43 25.22 10.59
CA LYS A 97 -24.77 25.14 11.89
C LYS A 97 -23.37 25.74 11.86
N GLU A 98 -22.97 26.25 13.02
CA GLU A 98 -21.61 26.72 13.29
C GLU A 98 -20.90 25.74 14.22
N THR A 99 -19.69 25.37 13.86
CA THR A 99 -18.79 24.54 14.66
C THR A 99 -17.60 25.37 15.13
N THR A 100 -17.32 25.36 16.43
CA THR A 100 -16.20 26.08 17.03
C THR A 100 -15.07 25.13 17.40
N VAL A 101 -13.84 25.48 17.06
CA VAL A 101 -12.62 24.74 17.40
C VAL A 101 -11.72 25.61 18.27
N THR A 102 -11.31 25.11 19.44
CA THR A 102 -10.41 25.85 20.35
C THR A 102 -9.25 24.97 20.81
N GLY A 103 -8.08 25.58 21.01
CA GLY A 103 -6.88 24.87 21.43
C GLY A 103 -5.80 25.81 21.87
N ASN A 104 -4.65 25.27 22.27
CA ASN A 104 -3.52 26.06 22.79
C ASN A 104 -2.14 25.47 22.41
N ASN A 105 -2.10 24.56 21.43
CA ASN A 105 -0.90 23.84 21.04
C ASN A 105 -1.05 23.27 19.61
N LYS A 106 -0.01 22.64 19.07
CA LYS A 106 -0.01 22.01 17.73
C LYS A 106 -0.47 20.54 17.71
N LEU A 107 -0.77 19.95 18.86
CA LEU A 107 -1.31 18.59 18.98
C LEU A 107 -2.80 18.59 18.63
N ILE A 108 -3.09 18.61 17.33
CA ILE A 108 -4.40 18.93 16.75
C ILE A 108 -5.57 18.11 17.30
N ARG A 109 -5.37 16.82 17.64
CA ARG A 109 -6.43 15.98 18.21
C ARG A 109 -6.76 16.29 19.67
N THR A 110 -6.02 17.21 20.32
CA THR A 110 -6.33 17.68 21.68
C THR A 110 -7.21 18.93 21.70
N TRP A 111 -7.49 19.51 20.53
CA TRP A 111 -8.34 20.68 20.40
C TRP A 111 -9.79 20.33 20.74
N ASN A 112 -10.48 21.26 21.40
CA ASN A 112 -11.89 21.11 21.72
C ASN A 112 -12.74 21.50 20.51
N VAL A 113 -13.76 20.71 20.24
CA VAL A 113 -14.75 21.00 19.21
C VAL A 113 -16.12 21.15 19.86
N SER A 114 -16.84 22.22 19.54
CA SER A 114 -18.18 22.48 20.05
C SER A 114 -19.12 22.81 18.90
N ALA A 115 -20.20 22.04 18.76
CA ALA A 115 -21.26 22.25 17.79
C ALA A 115 -22.58 21.72 18.36
N ASP A 116 -23.69 22.32 17.95
CA ASP A 116 -25.04 21.81 18.21
C ASP A 116 -25.40 20.73 17.17
N ILE A 117 -24.67 19.62 17.23
CA ILE A 117 -24.73 18.47 16.32
C ILE A 117 -24.54 17.21 17.16
N GLN A 118 -25.49 16.27 17.10
CA GLN A 118 -25.50 15.06 17.94
C GLN A 118 -24.20 14.25 17.78
N GLU A 119 -23.75 14.07 16.54
CA GLU A 119 -22.54 13.32 16.24
C GLU A 119 -21.27 14.02 16.78
N GLN A 120 -21.26 15.36 16.88
CA GLN A 120 -20.16 16.04 17.55
C GLN A 120 -20.17 15.78 19.06
N HIS A 121 -21.35 15.78 19.69
CA HIS A 121 -21.49 15.44 21.10
C HIS A 121 -21.02 14.02 21.38
N ASP A 122 -21.42 13.06 20.53
CA ASP A 122 -21.01 11.66 20.65
C ASP A 122 -19.49 11.52 20.47
N LEU A 123 -18.90 12.18 19.47
CA LEU A 123 -17.45 12.16 19.23
C LEU A 123 -16.65 12.75 20.41
N ASN A 124 -17.16 13.82 21.02
CA ASN A 124 -16.52 14.45 22.17
C ASN A 124 -16.44 13.51 23.38
N LEU A 125 -17.42 12.62 23.59
CA LEU A 125 -17.36 11.63 24.69
C LEU A 125 -16.11 10.75 24.58
N TYR A 126 -15.79 10.28 23.37
CA TYR A 126 -14.59 9.49 23.11
C TYR A 126 -13.31 10.33 23.19
N ALA A 127 -13.32 11.52 22.59
CA ALA A 127 -12.17 12.42 22.58
C ALA A 127 -11.76 12.84 24.00
N ASP A 128 -12.73 13.14 24.87
CA ASP A 128 -12.50 13.53 26.25
C ASP A 128 -11.94 12.37 27.09
N ALA A 129 -12.48 11.16 26.92
CA ALA A 129 -12.01 9.98 27.65
C ALA A 129 -10.55 9.61 27.31
N CYS A 130 -10.15 9.79 26.06
CA CYS A 130 -8.84 9.39 25.54
C CYS A 130 -7.84 10.55 25.39
N ARG A 131 -8.14 11.73 25.94
CA ARG A 131 -7.37 12.96 25.68
C ARG A 131 -5.90 12.86 26.08
N GLU A 132 -5.61 12.25 27.24
CA GLU A 132 -4.24 12.09 27.74
C GLU A 132 -3.42 11.16 26.83
N GLU A 133 -3.98 10.00 26.47
CA GLU A 133 -3.32 9.05 25.59
C GLU A 133 -3.10 9.64 24.19
N CYS A 134 -4.11 10.37 23.69
CA CYS A 134 -4.06 11.05 22.41
C CYS A 134 -2.98 12.14 22.35
N SER A 135 -2.78 12.88 23.45
CA SER A 135 -1.68 13.86 23.55
C SER A 135 -0.32 13.17 23.43
N LYS A 136 -0.08 12.13 24.23
CA LYS A 136 1.18 11.38 24.23
C LYS A 136 1.45 10.67 22.89
N GLU A 137 0.41 10.13 22.24
CA GLU A 137 0.52 9.51 20.92
C GLU A 137 1.00 10.53 19.87
N GLN A 138 0.45 11.75 19.87
CA GLN A 138 0.86 12.79 18.92
C GLN A 138 2.30 13.25 19.15
N GLU A 139 2.75 13.37 20.40
CA GLU A 139 4.15 13.68 20.73
C GLU A 139 5.10 12.60 20.22
N ILE A 140 4.75 11.32 20.42
CA ILE A 140 5.53 10.19 19.88
C ILE A 140 5.53 10.22 18.35
N TYR A 141 4.41 10.53 17.72
CA TYR A 141 4.32 10.62 16.26
C TYR A 141 5.26 11.68 15.69
N ILE A 142 5.36 12.85 16.34
CA ILE A 142 6.31 13.90 15.95
C ILE A 142 7.77 13.38 16.06
N GLN A 143 8.11 12.64 17.12
CA GLN A 143 9.43 12.03 17.28
C GLN A 143 9.72 10.98 16.18
N LEU A 144 8.74 10.12 15.88
CA LEU A 144 8.86 9.14 14.80
C LEU A 144 9.11 9.82 13.44
N MET A 145 8.42 10.92 13.14
CA MET A 145 8.63 11.65 11.89
C MET A 145 10.05 12.24 11.78
N ASP A 146 10.60 12.76 12.88
CA ASP A 146 11.99 13.24 12.92
C ASP A 146 13.00 12.10 12.66
N LEU A 147 12.79 10.93 13.28
CA LEU A 147 13.60 9.73 13.05
C LEU A 147 13.51 9.23 11.61
N PHE A 148 12.31 9.20 11.02
CA PHE A 148 12.11 8.84 9.61
C PHE A 148 12.84 9.81 8.67
N SER A 149 12.80 11.12 8.96
CA SER A 149 13.51 12.12 8.18
C SER A 149 15.02 11.89 8.25
N LYS A 150 15.57 11.73 9.45
CA LYS A 150 16.99 11.42 9.68
C LYS A 150 17.45 10.19 8.89
N GLY A 151 16.65 9.13 8.89
CA GLY A 151 16.93 7.90 8.16
C GLY A 151 16.96 8.05 6.64
N ARG A 152 16.19 9.00 6.07
CA ARG A 152 16.10 9.22 4.61
C ARG A 152 17.08 10.24 4.07
N THR A 153 17.31 11.35 4.78
CA THR A 153 18.04 12.51 4.24
C THR A 153 19.51 12.56 4.67
N GLY A 154 19.90 11.81 5.71
CA GLY A 154 21.23 11.92 6.32
C GLY A 154 22.32 10.99 5.78
N ASN A 155 21.97 10.04 4.89
CA ASN A 155 22.84 8.91 4.52
C ASN A 155 23.55 8.27 5.75
N PRO A 156 22.79 7.87 6.79
CA PRO A 156 23.37 7.41 8.05
C PRO A 156 24.24 6.16 7.88
N SER A 157 25.26 6.03 8.72
CA SER A 157 26.03 4.80 8.90
C SER A 157 25.11 3.64 9.34
N GLU A 158 25.58 2.39 9.21
CA GLU A 158 24.79 1.22 9.66
C GLU A 158 24.53 1.23 11.17
N GLU A 159 25.46 1.74 11.97
CA GLU A 159 25.27 1.93 13.42
C GLU A 159 24.12 2.91 13.71
N GLU A 160 24.11 4.06 13.02
CA GLU A 160 23.03 5.05 13.14
C GLU A 160 21.69 4.49 12.65
N LYS A 161 21.66 3.73 11.55
CA LYS A 161 20.45 3.05 11.08
C LYS A 161 19.92 2.08 12.12
N ASN A 162 20.79 1.30 12.76
CA ASN A 162 20.40 0.38 13.81
C ASN A 162 19.88 1.11 15.05
N ALA A 163 20.51 2.20 15.46
CA ALA A 163 20.04 3.05 16.55
C ALA A 163 18.64 3.63 16.26
N ILE A 164 18.44 4.19 15.07
CA ILE A 164 17.14 4.72 14.62
C ILE A 164 16.07 3.63 14.64
N ARG A 165 16.36 2.44 14.09
CA ARG A 165 15.41 1.31 14.09
C ARG A 165 15.02 0.89 15.51
N ASN A 166 15.98 0.84 16.43
CA ASN A 166 15.75 0.47 17.82
C ASN A 166 14.88 1.52 18.53
N GLU A 167 15.19 2.81 18.36
CA GLU A 167 14.41 3.90 18.95
C GLU A 167 12.96 3.91 18.43
N MET A 168 12.78 3.76 17.11
CA MET A 168 11.45 3.64 16.50
C MET A 168 10.66 2.45 17.06
N LYS A 169 11.33 1.31 17.31
CA LYS A 169 10.70 0.12 17.90
C LYS A 169 10.23 0.38 19.33
N GLU A 170 11.01 1.09 20.14
CA GLU A 170 10.60 1.45 21.51
C GLU A 170 9.46 2.48 21.53
N LEU A 171 9.48 3.46 20.63
CA LEU A 171 8.37 4.40 20.45
C LEU A 171 7.09 3.70 19.97
N GLN A 172 7.21 2.70 19.09
CA GLN A 172 6.09 1.89 18.65
C GLN A 172 5.46 1.11 19.82
N LYS A 173 6.27 0.46 20.67
CA LYS A 173 5.75 -0.23 21.87
C LYS A 173 5.01 0.71 22.81
N LYS A 174 5.52 1.93 23.02
CA LYS A 174 4.84 2.95 23.84
C LYS A 174 3.49 3.35 23.22
N THR A 175 3.48 3.53 21.91
CA THR A 175 2.26 3.84 21.15
C THR A 175 1.22 2.73 21.29
N ASP A 176 1.64 1.48 21.14
CA ASP A 176 0.78 0.31 21.27
C ASP A 176 0.15 0.23 22.67
N SER A 177 0.93 0.46 23.73
CA SER A 177 0.41 0.52 25.11
C SER A 177 -0.62 1.63 25.30
N LEU A 178 -0.38 2.84 24.78
CA LEU A 178 -1.33 3.96 24.87
C LEU A 178 -2.62 3.66 24.10
N ARG A 179 -2.50 3.02 22.95
CA ARG A 179 -3.64 2.60 22.14
C ARG A 179 -4.50 1.55 22.84
N LEU A 180 -3.90 0.58 23.54
CA LEU A 180 -4.68 -0.38 24.32
C LEU A 180 -5.49 0.29 25.45
N ILE A 181 -4.91 1.28 26.13
CA ILE A 181 -5.63 2.07 27.15
C ILE A 181 -6.80 2.82 26.50
N SER A 182 -6.56 3.42 25.33
CA SER A 182 -7.61 4.14 24.59
C SER A 182 -8.72 3.20 24.13
N SER A 183 -8.35 2.05 23.55
CA SER A 183 -9.27 0.99 23.11
C SER A 183 -10.19 0.53 24.24
N GLN A 184 -9.64 0.30 25.44
CA GLN A 184 -10.44 -0.08 26.59
C GLN A 184 -11.54 0.97 26.88
N LYS A 185 -11.15 2.24 26.99
CA LYS A 185 -12.08 3.34 27.28
C LYS A 185 -13.15 3.47 26.19
N GLU A 186 -12.77 3.42 24.92
CA GLU A 186 -13.71 3.52 23.80
C GLU A 186 -14.71 2.34 23.80
N ILE A 187 -14.25 1.12 24.11
CA ILE A 187 -15.11 -0.07 24.22
C ILE A 187 -16.07 0.06 25.40
N GLU A 188 -15.61 0.50 26.56
CA GLU A 188 -16.46 0.73 27.75
C GLU A 188 -17.57 1.76 27.45
N ILE A 189 -17.25 2.83 26.71
CA ILE A 189 -18.24 3.81 26.24
C ILE A 189 -19.24 3.14 25.30
N MET A 190 -18.76 2.42 24.26
CA MET A 190 -19.64 1.75 23.29
C MET A 190 -20.57 0.72 23.93
N GLN A 191 -20.19 0.11 25.05
CA GLN A 191 -21.03 -0.82 25.81
C GLN A 191 -22.20 -0.12 26.51
N GLN A 192 -22.08 1.17 26.82
CA GLN A 192 -23.02 1.96 27.64
C GLN A 192 -23.81 3.00 26.82
N THR A 193 -23.38 3.32 25.60
CA THR A 193 -24.02 4.30 24.72
C THR A 193 -24.89 3.63 23.66
N PRO A 194 -25.95 4.33 23.17
CA PRO A 194 -26.70 3.86 22.00
C PRO A 194 -25.81 3.84 20.75
N LYS A 195 -26.15 2.95 19.80
CA LYS A 195 -25.51 2.92 18.47
C LYS A 195 -25.90 4.18 17.68
N GLY A 196 -24.95 4.70 16.92
CA GLY A 196 -25.08 5.85 16.02
C GLY A 196 -23.90 5.89 15.05
N THR A 197 -23.80 6.93 14.23
CA THR A 197 -22.74 7.05 13.21
C THR A 197 -21.35 6.99 13.81
N VAL A 198 -21.08 7.81 14.84
CA VAL A 198 -19.79 7.81 15.54
C VAL A 198 -19.50 6.46 16.20
N TRP A 199 -20.50 5.83 16.80
CA TRP A 199 -20.34 4.50 17.40
C TRP A 199 -19.91 3.46 16.36
N MET A 200 -20.50 3.48 15.16
CA MET A 200 -20.14 2.57 14.06
C MET A 200 -18.70 2.81 13.59
N ASP A 201 -18.30 4.07 13.45
CA ASP A 201 -16.93 4.43 13.07
C ASP A 201 -15.90 3.99 14.12
N LYS A 202 -16.23 4.15 15.41
CA LYS A 202 -15.40 3.67 16.52
C LYS A 202 -15.29 2.15 16.54
N LEU A 203 -16.39 1.42 16.35
CA LEU A 203 -16.35 -0.03 16.26
C LEU A 203 -15.47 -0.49 15.08
N LEU A 204 -15.63 0.13 13.91
CA LEU A 204 -14.80 -0.16 12.74
C LEU A 204 -13.31 0.12 13.01
N GLY A 205 -12.98 1.25 13.64
CA GLY A 205 -11.62 1.59 14.03
C GLY A 205 -10.99 0.55 14.95
N GLN A 206 -11.72 0.13 15.99
CA GLN A 206 -11.24 -0.90 16.92
C GLN A 206 -11.09 -2.28 16.25
N CYS A 207 -11.98 -2.65 15.33
CA CYS A 207 -11.87 -3.88 14.57
C CYS A 207 -10.68 -3.86 13.59
N LYS A 208 -10.41 -2.72 12.94
CA LYS A 208 -9.20 -2.54 12.13
C LYS A 208 -7.95 -2.67 12.97
N GLN A 209 -7.94 -2.07 14.17
CA GLN A 209 -6.81 -2.19 15.09
C GLN A 209 -6.58 -3.65 15.54
N SER A 210 -7.64 -4.37 15.91
CA SER A 210 -7.53 -5.77 16.34
C SER A 210 -7.05 -6.72 15.24
N LYS A 211 -7.29 -6.39 13.97
CA LYS A 211 -6.78 -7.13 12.80
C LYS A 211 -5.25 -7.00 12.62
N TYR A 212 -4.67 -5.84 12.92
CA TYR A 212 -3.27 -5.54 12.60
C TYR A 212 -2.34 -5.50 13.82
N MET A 213 -2.90 -5.31 15.02
CA MET A 213 -2.15 -5.30 16.26
C MET A 213 -2.00 -6.72 16.82
N GLU A 214 -0.76 -7.14 17.05
CA GLU A 214 -0.49 -8.43 17.68
C GLU A 214 -0.98 -8.43 19.13
N ASN A 215 -1.56 -9.56 19.59
CA ASN A 215 -2.03 -9.76 20.97
C ASN A 215 -3.06 -8.72 21.45
N TYR A 216 -3.93 -8.22 20.56
CA TYR A 216 -5.02 -7.31 20.93
C TYR A 216 -6.04 -7.99 21.87
N PRO A 217 -6.22 -7.52 23.13
CA PRO A 217 -6.90 -8.29 24.17
C PRO A 217 -8.43 -8.21 24.12
N TYR A 218 -9.01 -7.24 23.40
CA TYR A 218 -10.45 -6.95 23.44
C TYR A 218 -11.26 -7.59 22.30
N LYS A 219 -10.74 -8.63 21.64
CA LYS A 219 -11.38 -9.22 20.46
C LYS A 219 -12.80 -9.75 20.76
N GLU A 220 -12.99 -10.37 21.92
CA GLU A 220 -14.31 -10.88 22.33
C GLU A 220 -15.32 -9.75 22.62
N ASP A 221 -14.86 -8.63 23.19
CA ASP A 221 -15.70 -7.45 23.38
C ASP A 221 -16.17 -6.88 22.03
N LEU A 222 -15.29 -6.83 21.04
CA LEU A 222 -15.64 -6.38 19.69
C LEU A 222 -16.66 -7.31 19.02
N ILE A 223 -16.51 -8.63 19.19
CA ILE A 223 -17.51 -9.62 18.71
C ILE A 223 -18.86 -9.40 19.41
N ALA A 224 -18.86 -9.16 20.72
CA ALA A 224 -20.08 -8.88 21.47
C ALA A 224 -20.77 -7.59 21.00
N LEU A 225 -20.01 -6.52 20.72
CA LEU A 225 -20.53 -5.28 20.15
C LEU A 225 -21.07 -5.49 18.73
N TYR A 226 -20.34 -6.21 17.89
CA TYR A 226 -20.78 -6.57 16.53
C TYR A 226 -22.08 -7.38 16.50
N ASN A 227 -22.26 -8.30 17.46
CA ASN A 227 -23.48 -9.10 17.55
C ASN A 227 -24.73 -8.28 17.89
N LYS A 228 -24.58 -7.06 18.41
CA LYS A 228 -25.69 -6.11 18.61
C LYS A 228 -26.13 -5.40 17.32
N LEU A 229 -25.39 -5.53 16.22
CA LEU A 229 -25.75 -4.95 14.93
C LEU A 229 -26.95 -5.71 14.32
N SER A 230 -27.88 -4.94 13.78
CA SER A 230 -28.96 -5.42 12.90
C SER A 230 -28.39 -5.89 11.56
N ASP A 231 -29.19 -6.66 10.82
CA ASP A 231 -28.79 -7.14 9.50
C ASP A 231 -28.50 -5.97 8.52
N ASN A 232 -29.26 -4.87 8.61
CA ASN A 232 -29.01 -3.68 7.80
C ASN A 232 -27.66 -3.03 8.15
N GLU A 233 -27.33 -2.92 9.45
CA GLU A 233 -26.03 -2.38 9.87
C GLU A 233 -24.88 -3.29 9.43
N LYS A 234 -25.02 -4.62 9.54
CA LYS A 234 -24.02 -5.60 9.07
C LYS A 234 -23.82 -5.56 7.55
N ASN A 235 -24.89 -5.31 6.79
CA ASN A 235 -24.85 -5.21 5.33
C ASN A 235 -24.40 -3.83 4.80
N SER A 236 -24.28 -2.82 5.67
CA SER A 236 -23.68 -1.53 5.32
C SER A 236 -22.19 -1.69 4.96
N GLN A 237 -21.59 -0.69 4.30
CA GLN A 237 -20.17 -0.72 3.96
C GLN A 237 -19.30 -0.91 5.22
N ALA A 238 -19.53 -0.12 6.27
CA ALA A 238 -18.81 -0.26 7.53
C ALA A 238 -19.04 -1.64 8.19
N GLY A 239 -20.26 -2.17 8.14
CA GLY A 239 -20.59 -3.49 8.66
C GLY A 239 -19.85 -4.64 7.97
N LYS A 240 -19.72 -4.58 6.65
CA LYS A 240 -18.92 -5.54 5.87
C LYS A 240 -17.44 -5.45 6.23
N GLU A 241 -16.90 -4.24 6.39
CA GLU A 241 -15.51 -4.05 6.82
C GLU A 241 -15.26 -4.58 8.24
N ILE A 242 -16.18 -4.33 9.18
CA ILE A 242 -16.14 -4.89 10.53
C ILE A 242 -16.15 -6.42 10.46
N THR A 243 -17.02 -6.99 9.63
CA THR A 243 -17.15 -8.45 9.44
C THR A 243 -15.82 -9.05 8.97
N VAL A 244 -15.17 -8.45 7.96
CA VAL A 244 -13.88 -8.91 7.45
C VAL A 244 -12.75 -8.76 8.47
N CYS A 245 -12.83 -7.76 9.37
CA CYS A 245 -11.84 -7.61 10.43
C CYS A 245 -11.98 -8.69 11.52
N LEU A 246 -13.21 -9.00 11.92
CA LEU A 246 -13.48 -10.00 12.97
C LEU A 246 -13.36 -11.44 12.46
N TYR A 247 -13.80 -11.67 11.22
CA TYR A 247 -13.88 -12.96 10.54
C TYR A 247 -13.16 -12.86 9.18
N PRO A 248 -11.83 -12.74 9.18
CA PRO A 248 -11.08 -12.61 7.94
C PRO A 248 -11.31 -13.83 7.02
N PRO A 249 -11.48 -13.61 5.70
CA PRO A 249 -11.68 -14.71 4.77
C PRO A 249 -10.42 -15.57 4.67
N VAL A 250 -10.59 -16.81 4.21
CA VAL A 250 -9.46 -17.63 3.77
C VAL A 250 -8.78 -16.90 2.61
N THR A 251 -7.49 -16.69 2.74
CA THR A 251 -6.70 -15.94 1.76
C THR A 251 -6.02 -16.90 0.80
N VAL A 252 -6.04 -16.58 -0.48
CA VAL A 252 -5.30 -17.31 -1.51
C VAL A 252 -3.79 -17.05 -1.40
N LYS A 253 -2.99 -18.05 -1.75
CA LYS A 253 -1.53 -18.04 -1.69
C LYS A 253 -0.94 -18.52 -3.02
N GLU A 254 0.37 -18.38 -3.17
CA GLU A 254 1.08 -18.98 -4.30
C GLU A 254 0.79 -20.48 -4.40
N GLY A 255 0.45 -20.93 -5.60
CA GLY A 255 0.02 -22.30 -5.89
C GLY A 255 -1.48 -22.55 -5.78
N ASP A 256 -2.25 -21.66 -5.14
CA ASP A 256 -3.71 -21.80 -5.06
C ASP A 256 -4.37 -21.36 -6.38
N GLU A 257 -5.61 -21.85 -6.60
CA GLU A 257 -6.50 -21.24 -7.58
C GLU A 257 -6.84 -19.81 -7.18
N MET A 258 -6.95 -18.93 -8.18
CA MET A 258 -7.30 -17.54 -7.97
C MET A 258 -8.69 -17.40 -7.33
N ALA A 259 -8.82 -16.45 -6.41
CA ALA A 259 -10.12 -16.07 -5.88
C ALA A 259 -10.86 -15.19 -6.89
N ASP A 260 -12.18 -15.34 -6.97
CA ASP A 260 -13.00 -14.57 -7.91
C ASP A 260 -14.25 -13.98 -7.23
N THR A 261 -14.88 -13.04 -7.92
CA THR A 261 -16.16 -12.39 -7.54
C THR A 261 -16.72 -11.63 -8.74
N ASP A 262 -17.95 -11.12 -8.64
CA ASP A 262 -18.49 -10.16 -9.60
C ASP A 262 -17.64 -8.88 -9.60
N LEU A 263 -17.12 -8.52 -10.77
CA LEU A 263 -16.33 -7.32 -11.02
C LEU A 263 -17.04 -6.45 -12.06
N TYR A 264 -17.15 -5.16 -11.80
CA TYR A 264 -17.88 -4.24 -12.66
C TYR A 264 -16.91 -3.41 -13.50
N ASP A 265 -17.19 -3.28 -14.80
CA ASP A 265 -16.51 -2.31 -15.67
C ASP A 265 -17.17 -0.91 -15.61
N LEU A 266 -16.59 0.05 -16.33
CA LEU A 266 -17.09 1.43 -16.34
C LEU A 266 -18.50 1.58 -16.95
N GLN A 267 -18.97 0.60 -17.71
CA GLN A 267 -20.31 0.52 -18.29
C GLN A 267 -21.29 -0.22 -17.36
N GLY A 268 -20.79 -0.84 -16.28
CA GLY A 268 -21.57 -1.63 -15.34
C GLY A 268 -21.76 -3.09 -15.78
N ASN A 269 -21.05 -3.56 -16.81
CA ASN A 269 -21.08 -4.98 -17.15
C ASN A 269 -20.31 -5.77 -16.10
N ILE A 270 -20.78 -6.99 -15.83
CA ILE A 270 -20.14 -7.92 -14.89
C ILE A 270 -19.10 -8.74 -15.63
N HIS A 271 -17.94 -8.86 -14.99
CA HIS A 271 -16.78 -9.66 -15.39
C HIS A 271 -16.33 -10.51 -14.19
N HIS A 272 -15.55 -11.54 -14.47
CA HIS A 272 -14.84 -12.36 -13.51
C HIS A 272 -13.37 -12.44 -13.91
N LEU A 273 -12.46 -12.65 -12.95
CA LEU A 273 -11.06 -12.93 -13.30
C LEU A 273 -10.94 -14.18 -14.19
N ALA A 274 -11.84 -15.16 -14.00
CA ALA A 274 -11.94 -16.37 -14.80
C ALA A 274 -12.16 -16.12 -16.29
N ASP A 275 -12.81 -15.01 -16.66
CA ASP A 275 -13.08 -14.65 -18.05
C ASP A 275 -11.80 -14.34 -18.83
N TYR A 276 -10.70 -14.05 -18.12
CA TYR A 276 -9.41 -13.66 -18.71
C TYR A 276 -8.37 -14.79 -18.77
N LYS A 277 -8.72 -16.02 -18.35
CA LYS A 277 -7.84 -17.19 -18.44
C LYS A 277 -7.32 -17.43 -19.87
N GLY A 278 -6.19 -18.13 -19.96
CA GLY A 278 -5.48 -18.40 -21.23
C GLY A 278 -4.30 -17.46 -21.50
N LYS A 279 -4.15 -16.39 -20.72
CA LYS A 279 -2.95 -15.54 -20.64
C LYS A 279 -2.52 -15.40 -19.18
N TYR A 280 -1.28 -14.97 -18.95
CA TYR A 280 -0.91 -14.53 -17.61
C TYR A 280 -1.75 -13.31 -17.22
N LEU A 281 -2.22 -13.24 -15.98
CA LEU A 281 -2.94 -12.06 -15.47
C LEU A 281 -2.02 -11.27 -14.56
N LEU A 282 -1.79 -9.99 -14.86
CA LEU A 282 -1.24 -9.05 -13.90
C LEU A 282 -2.42 -8.29 -13.27
N VAL A 283 -2.80 -8.68 -12.06
CA VAL A 283 -3.84 -8.02 -11.28
C VAL A 283 -3.20 -6.95 -10.40
N ASP A 284 -3.64 -5.70 -10.48
CA ASP A 284 -3.22 -4.63 -9.58
C ASP A 284 -4.38 -4.09 -8.73
N PHE A 285 -4.21 -4.13 -7.42
CA PHE A 285 -5.10 -3.47 -6.48
C PHE A 285 -4.61 -2.04 -6.26
N TRP A 286 -5.47 -1.05 -6.54
CA TRP A 286 -5.08 0.35 -6.58
C TRP A 286 -6.18 1.30 -6.11
N SER A 287 -5.81 2.57 -5.86
CA SER A 287 -6.74 3.65 -5.56
C SER A 287 -6.22 4.98 -6.12
N ARG A 288 -7.13 5.90 -6.46
CA ARG A 288 -6.82 7.28 -6.85
C ARG A 288 -6.12 8.08 -5.75
N GLY A 289 -6.30 7.72 -4.48
CA GLY A 289 -5.63 8.35 -3.34
C GLY A 289 -4.19 7.87 -3.12
N CYS A 290 -3.75 6.85 -3.85
CA CYS A 290 -2.44 6.21 -3.69
C CYS A 290 -1.41 6.78 -4.67
N GLY A 291 -0.47 7.58 -4.16
CA GLY A 291 0.61 8.18 -4.95
C GLY A 291 1.44 7.14 -5.75
N PRO A 292 1.97 6.07 -5.12
CA PRO A 292 2.69 5.03 -5.85
C PRO A 292 1.87 4.27 -6.89
N CYS A 293 0.56 4.13 -6.69
CA CYS A 293 -0.35 3.55 -7.68
C CYS A 293 -0.40 4.42 -8.94
N MET A 294 -0.52 5.75 -8.77
CA MET A 294 -0.49 6.69 -9.89
C MET A 294 0.83 6.67 -10.66
N MET A 295 1.96 6.45 -9.96
CA MET A 295 3.27 6.34 -10.59
C MET A 295 3.43 5.05 -11.43
N ALA A 296 2.61 4.03 -11.17
CA ALA A 296 2.66 2.74 -11.87
C ALA A 296 1.90 2.74 -13.20
N LEU A 297 0.88 3.60 -13.36
CA LEU A 297 0.02 3.63 -14.54
C LEU A 297 0.78 3.68 -15.89
N PRO A 298 1.86 4.47 -16.06
CA PRO A 298 2.60 4.47 -17.33
C PRO A 298 3.25 3.13 -17.66
N GLU A 299 3.81 2.45 -16.66
CA GLU A 299 4.44 1.14 -16.86
C GLU A 299 3.37 0.06 -17.13
N MET A 300 2.21 0.15 -16.48
CA MET A 300 1.06 -0.71 -16.72
C MET A 300 0.54 -0.58 -18.16
N LYS A 301 0.43 0.65 -18.67
CA LYS A 301 0.06 0.92 -20.07
C LYS A 301 1.04 0.23 -21.02
N GLU A 302 2.33 0.43 -20.81
CA GLU A 302 3.35 -0.14 -21.68
C GLU A 302 3.37 -1.68 -21.63
N ILE A 303 3.16 -2.29 -20.46
CA ILE A 303 3.00 -3.75 -20.32
C ILE A 303 1.78 -4.22 -21.10
N SER A 304 0.63 -3.54 -20.96
CA SER A 304 -0.61 -3.91 -21.64
C SER A 304 -0.51 -3.86 -23.15
N GLU A 305 0.33 -2.98 -23.69
CA GLU A 305 0.57 -2.84 -25.13
C GLU A 305 1.64 -3.82 -25.64
N THR A 306 2.76 -3.93 -24.93
CA THR A 306 3.94 -4.71 -25.35
C THR A 306 3.71 -6.21 -25.20
N TRP A 307 3.02 -6.63 -24.14
CA TRP A 307 2.79 -8.04 -23.82
C TRP A 307 1.34 -8.47 -23.98
N LYS A 308 0.53 -7.73 -24.73
CA LYS A 308 -0.92 -7.99 -24.92
C LYS A 308 -1.26 -9.45 -25.28
N ASP A 309 -0.39 -10.15 -26.00
CA ASP A 309 -0.61 -11.54 -26.43
C ASP A 309 -0.25 -12.56 -25.34
N LYS A 310 0.56 -12.17 -24.36
CA LYS A 310 1.07 -13.01 -23.27
C LYS A 310 0.44 -12.67 -21.90
N VAL A 311 0.08 -11.41 -21.68
CA VAL A 311 -0.39 -10.84 -20.41
C VAL A 311 -1.67 -10.05 -20.60
N THR A 312 -2.66 -10.29 -19.75
CA THR A 312 -3.80 -9.41 -19.53
C THR A 312 -3.55 -8.58 -18.28
N VAL A 313 -3.55 -7.26 -18.41
CA VAL A 313 -3.42 -6.34 -17.28
C VAL A 313 -4.82 -6.00 -16.76
N ILE A 314 -5.06 -6.20 -15.46
CA ILE A 314 -6.36 -6.02 -14.80
C ILE A 314 -6.19 -5.13 -13.56
N SER A 315 -6.68 -3.90 -13.65
CA SER A 315 -6.71 -2.97 -12.52
C SER A 315 -8.00 -3.07 -11.73
N LEU A 316 -7.87 -3.43 -10.46
CA LEU A 316 -8.94 -3.54 -9.48
C LEU A 316 -8.89 -2.35 -8.53
N SER A 317 -9.81 -1.40 -8.71
CA SER A 317 -9.88 -0.22 -7.85
C SER A 317 -10.53 -0.56 -6.52
N THR A 318 -9.94 -0.07 -5.42
CA THR A 318 -10.53 -0.10 -4.08
C THR A 318 -11.30 1.18 -3.75
N ASP A 319 -11.45 2.10 -4.71
CA ASP A 319 -12.21 3.34 -4.53
C ASP A 319 -13.72 3.09 -4.54
N THR A 320 -14.48 4.10 -4.10
CA THR A 320 -15.93 4.15 -4.34
C THR A 320 -16.22 4.14 -5.85
N GLU A 321 -17.43 3.70 -6.24
CA GLU A 321 -17.85 3.71 -7.64
C GLU A 321 -17.67 5.08 -8.29
N LYS A 322 -18.11 6.14 -7.58
CA LYS A 322 -17.98 7.52 -8.04
C LYS A 322 -16.52 7.92 -8.24
N GLY A 323 -15.68 7.73 -7.21
CA GLY A 323 -14.27 8.11 -7.25
C GLY A 323 -13.50 7.37 -8.34
N TRP A 324 -13.76 6.06 -8.48
CA TRP A 324 -13.18 5.21 -9.52
C TRP A 324 -13.59 5.65 -10.93
N LYS A 325 -14.88 5.91 -11.17
CA LYS A 325 -15.36 6.40 -12.48
C LYS A 325 -14.81 7.78 -12.83
N GLU A 326 -14.69 8.68 -11.86
CA GLU A 326 -14.11 10.02 -12.06
C GLU A 326 -12.64 9.95 -12.47
N ILE A 327 -11.83 9.20 -11.73
CA ILE A 327 -10.40 9.12 -12.04
C ILE A 327 -10.15 8.41 -13.38
N SER A 328 -10.92 7.36 -13.67
CA SER A 328 -10.75 6.54 -14.88
C SER A 328 -10.99 7.35 -16.16
N LYS A 329 -11.88 8.34 -16.13
CA LYS A 329 -12.10 9.29 -17.24
C LYS A 329 -10.86 10.14 -17.56
N THR A 330 -9.98 10.35 -16.59
CA THR A 330 -8.81 11.24 -16.72
C THR A 330 -7.51 10.49 -17.04
N LYS A 331 -7.47 9.18 -16.82
CA LYS A 331 -6.22 8.40 -16.84
C LYS A 331 -5.99 7.51 -18.06
N ASP A 332 -6.90 7.51 -19.03
CA ASP A 332 -6.79 6.74 -20.28
C ASP A 332 -6.26 5.31 -20.06
N MET A 333 -6.94 4.59 -19.15
CA MET A 333 -6.62 3.20 -18.83
C MET A 333 -7.19 2.31 -19.94
N SER A 334 -6.35 2.03 -20.94
CA SER A 334 -6.72 1.25 -22.14
C SER A 334 -6.81 -0.27 -21.91
N TRP A 335 -6.42 -0.74 -20.72
CA TRP A 335 -6.52 -2.14 -20.31
C TRP A 335 -7.73 -2.36 -19.40
N VAL A 336 -7.90 -3.61 -18.93
CA VAL A 336 -9.06 -4.00 -18.11
C VAL A 336 -9.03 -3.22 -16.79
N ASN A 337 -10.08 -2.47 -16.51
CA ASN A 337 -10.23 -1.64 -15.32
C ASN A 337 -11.58 -1.93 -14.69
N LEU A 338 -11.57 -2.45 -13.47
CA LEU A 338 -12.72 -3.02 -12.78
C LEU A 338 -12.78 -2.58 -11.32
N ASN A 339 -13.95 -2.77 -10.70
CA ASN A 339 -14.22 -2.49 -9.30
C ASN A 339 -15.23 -3.51 -8.75
N ASP A 340 -15.08 -3.96 -7.51
CA ASP A 340 -16.02 -4.89 -6.84
C ASP A 340 -16.94 -4.21 -5.82
N PHE A 341 -16.77 -2.90 -5.65
CA PHE A 341 -17.39 -2.01 -4.67
C PHE A 341 -17.23 -2.47 -3.21
N GLY A 342 -16.32 -3.41 -2.94
CA GLY A 342 -15.98 -3.91 -1.62
C GLY A 342 -14.77 -3.21 -1.01
N GLY A 343 -14.04 -2.42 -1.79
CA GLY A 343 -12.83 -1.74 -1.34
C GLY A 343 -11.81 -2.75 -0.81
N MET A 344 -11.19 -2.44 0.34
CA MET A 344 -10.25 -3.37 0.99
C MET A 344 -10.90 -4.64 1.58
N SER A 345 -12.23 -4.69 1.65
CA SER A 345 -12.99 -5.83 2.19
C SER A 345 -13.60 -6.74 1.13
N GLY A 346 -13.48 -6.36 -0.14
CA GLY A 346 -13.89 -7.18 -1.27
C GLY A 346 -12.84 -8.24 -1.62
N LEU A 347 -12.59 -8.42 -2.92
CA LEU A 347 -11.60 -9.33 -3.48
C LEU A 347 -10.20 -9.07 -2.90
N ALA A 348 -9.85 -7.81 -2.62
CA ALA A 348 -8.61 -7.43 -1.95
C ALA A 348 -8.37 -8.18 -0.63
N ALA A 349 -9.42 -8.45 0.16
CA ALA A 349 -9.30 -9.22 1.39
C ALA A 349 -8.96 -10.70 1.14
N LYS A 350 -9.52 -11.31 0.09
CA LYS A 350 -9.22 -12.70 -0.31
C LYS A 350 -7.78 -12.85 -0.79
N TYR A 351 -7.18 -11.80 -1.35
CA TYR A 351 -5.77 -11.77 -1.73
C TYR A 351 -4.83 -11.27 -0.63
N ASN A 352 -5.32 -11.12 0.62
CA ASN A 352 -4.54 -10.60 1.75
C ASN A 352 -3.85 -9.25 1.45
N VAL A 353 -4.49 -8.37 0.68
CA VAL A 353 -3.96 -7.05 0.38
C VAL A 353 -3.94 -6.23 1.67
N ARG A 354 -2.74 -5.81 2.10
CA ARG A 354 -2.52 -5.00 3.32
C ARG A 354 -2.07 -3.58 3.04
N GLY A 355 -1.73 -3.29 1.80
CA GLY A 355 -1.30 -1.97 1.33
C GLY A 355 -1.28 -1.97 -0.18
N ILE A 356 -1.43 -0.78 -0.77
CA ILE A 356 -1.51 -0.58 -2.20
C ILE A 356 -0.36 0.33 -2.70
N PRO A 357 0.11 0.15 -3.95
CA PRO A 357 -0.35 -0.85 -4.90
C PRO A 357 0.06 -2.26 -4.48
N HIS A 358 -0.78 -3.23 -4.80
CA HIS A 358 -0.48 -4.65 -4.61
C HIS A 358 -0.71 -5.38 -5.92
N TYR A 359 0.25 -6.19 -6.32
CA TYR A 359 0.23 -6.87 -7.60
C TYR A 359 0.19 -8.38 -7.37
N VAL A 360 -0.58 -9.07 -8.20
CA VAL A 360 -0.65 -10.52 -8.23
C VAL A 360 -0.46 -10.96 -9.67
N ILE A 361 0.46 -11.90 -9.88
CA ILE A 361 0.63 -12.56 -11.18
C ILE A 361 0.00 -13.95 -11.12
N ILE A 362 -0.88 -14.22 -12.08
CA ILE A 362 -1.67 -15.46 -12.15
C ILE A 362 -1.35 -16.15 -13.48
N SER A 363 -1.23 -17.47 -13.46
CA SER A 363 -0.96 -18.30 -14.64
C SER A 363 -2.16 -18.34 -15.60
N PRO A 364 -1.96 -18.75 -16.86
CA PRO A 364 -3.05 -18.97 -17.82
C PRO A 364 -4.16 -19.91 -17.32
N GLU A 365 -3.84 -20.85 -16.45
CA GLU A 365 -4.77 -21.81 -15.85
C GLU A 365 -5.56 -21.21 -14.66
N GLY A 366 -5.16 -20.03 -14.18
CA GLY A 366 -5.74 -19.38 -13.01
C GLY A 366 -5.06 -19.72 -11.69
N ILE A 367 -3.78 -20.13 -11.72
CA ILE A 367 -3.00 -20.43 -10.51
C ILE A 367 -2.17 -19.22 -10.11
N ILE A 368 -2.16 -18.86 -8.82
CA ILE A 368 -1.36 -17.74 -8.33
C ILE A 368 0.12 -18.11 -8.37
N LEU A 369 0.91 -17.28 -9.06
CA LEU A 369 2.35 -17.50 -9.23
C LEU A 369 3.17 -16.70 -8.23
N HIS A 370 2.79 -15.44 -7.99
CA HIS A 370 3.48 -14.55 -7.05
C HIS A 370 2.62 -13.34 -6.68
N SER A 371 2.90 -12.71 -5.54
CA SER A 371 2.28 -11.46 -5.11
C SER A 371 3.28 -10.52 -4.43
N TRP A 372 3.17 -9.21 -4.66
CA TRP A 372 4.04 -8.21 -4.02
C TRP A 372 3.35 -6.88 -3.81
N SER A 373 3.84 -6.10 -2.83
CA SER A 373 3.33 -4.75 -2.53
C SER A 373 4.35 -3.67 -2.86
N GLY A 374 3.86 -2.49 -3.21
CA GLY A 374 4.67 -1.32 -3.53
C GLY A 374 5.11 -1.27 -4.98
N TYR A 375 5.56 -0.08 -5.39
CA TYR A 375 6.00 0.20 -6.75
C TYR A 375 7.26 1.04 -6.76
N GLY A 376 8.15 0.73 -7.70
CA GLY A 376 9.25 1.58 -8.13
C GLY A 376 9.35 1.49 -9.66
N LYS A 377 9.88 2.55 -10.30
CA LYS A 377 9.99 2.62 -11.77
C LYS A 377 10.74 1.39 -12.32
N GLY A 378 10.11 0.65 -13.25
CA GLY A 378 10.68 -0.54 -13.90
C GLY A 378 10.50 -1.85 -13.12
N LEU A 379 9.88 -1.81 -11.94
CA LEU A 379 9.72 -2.99 -11.08
C LEU A 379 8.78 -4.02 -11.72
N LEU A 380 7.69 -3.58 -12.36
CA LEU A 380 6.64 -4.47 -12.83
C LEU A 380 7.13 -5.32 -14.00
N LYS A 381 7.77 -4.70 -14.99
CA LYS A 381 8.37 -5.42 -16.11
C LYS A 381 9.46 -6.37 -15.62
N ARG A 382 10.30 -5.94 -14.69
CA ARG A 382 11.35 -6.79 -14.11
C ARG A 382 10.76 -8.05 -13.49
N LYS A 383 9.78 -7.88 -12.61
CA LYS A 383 9.05 -9.00 -11.97
C LYS A 383 8.44 -9.91 -13.03
N LEU A 384 7.70 -9.35 -13.99
CA LEU A 384 6.99 -10.11 -15.01
C LEU A 384 7.88 -10.89 -15.97
N ASN A 385 9.10 -10.41 -16.25
CA ASN A 385 10.01 -10.98 -17.23
C ASN A 385 10.24 -12.49 -17.02
N LYS A 386 10.32 -12.95 -15.76
CA LYS A 386 10.50 -14.37 -15.40
C LYS A 386 9.40 -15.28 -15.96
N TRP A 387 8.17 -14.80 -16.03
CA TRP A 387 7.02 -15.59 -16.49
C TRP A 387 6.73 -15.37 -17.97
N VAL A 388 6.72 -14.11 -18.41
CA VAL A 388 6.33 -13.74 -19.78
C VAL A 388 7.30 -14.28 -20.83
N ASN A 389 8.59 -14.36 -20.49
CA ASN A 389 9.61 -14.89 -21.40
C ASN A 389 10.02 -16.33 -21.06
N LYS A 390 9.26 -17.03 -20.21
CA LYS A 390 9.55 -18.43 -19.83
C LYS A 390 9.59 -19.36 -21.04
N SER A 391 8.72 -19.17 -22.03
CA SER A 391 8.74 -19.95 -23.28
C SER A 391 10.03 -19.80 -24.07
N ASP A 392 10.74 -18.69 -23.88
CA ASP A 392 11.98 -18.35 -24.59
C ASP A 392 13.21 -18.85 -23.79
N ARG A 393 13.00 -19.34 -22.57
CA ARG A 393 14.00 -19.82 -21.60
C ARG A 393 13.94 -21.34 -21.45
N VAL A 394 14.04 -22.05 -22.58
CA VAL A 394 14.07 -23.51 -22.58
C VAL A 394 15.49 -23.98 -22.31
N MET A 395 15.67 -24.80 -21.27
CA MET A 395 16.97 -25.38 -20.97
C MET A 395 17.48 -26.20 -22.16
N SER A 396 18.72 -25.97 -22.56
CA SER A 396 19.39 -26.80 -23.55
C SER A 396 20.82 -27.11 -23.13
N VAL A 397 21.28 -28.31 -23.46
CA VAL A 397 22.65 -28.73 -23.20
C VAL A 397 23.27 -29.16 -24.52
N LYS A 398 24.36 -28.50 -24.90
CA LYS A 398 25.10 -28.79 -26.13
C LYS A 398 26.59 -28.92 -25.85
N LYS A 399 27.28 -29.70 -26.67
CA LYS A 399 28.74 -29.81 -26.63
C LYS A 399 29.35 -29.12 -27.83
N GLU A 400 30.30 -28.23 -27.57
CA GLU A 400 31.10 -27.52 -28.57
C GLU A 400 32.58 -27.79 -28.27
N GLY A 401 33.17 -28.74 -29.00
CA GLY A 401 34.51 -29.24 -28.69
C GLY A 401 34.58 -29.87 -27.29
N ASN A 402 35.46 -29.35 -26.43
CA ASN A 402 35.61 -29.79 -25.03
C ASN A 402 34.75 -28.98 -24.05
N THR A 403 33.90 -28.08 -24.54
CA THR A 403 33.02 -27.25 -23.71
C THR A 403 31.60 -27.79 -23.74
N THR A 404 31.00 -27.95 -22.57
CA THR A 404 29.55 -28.18 -22.44
C THR A 404 28.88 -26.84 -22.14
N ILE A 405 27.92 -26.45 -22.98
CA ILE A 405 27.16 -25.22 -22.84
C ILE A 405 25.76 -25.60 -22.38
N VAL A 406 25.35 -25.02 -21.25
CA VAL A 406 24.03 -25.18 -20.65
C VAL A 406 23.34 -23.82 -20.74
N ASP A 407 22.40 -23.68 -21.68
CA ASP A 407 21.57 -22.47 -21.79
C ASP A 407 20.34 -22.61 -20.87
N PHE A 408 19.98 -21.53 -20.17
CA PHE A 408 18.84 -21.43 -19.24
C PHE A 408 18.72 -22.62 -18.27
N PRO A 409 19.73 -22.88 -17.41
CA PRO A 409 19.71 -23.99 -16.47
C PRO A 409 18.46 -23.93 -15.58
N ILE A 410 17.80 -25.08 -15.38
CA ILE A 410 16.65 -25.19 -14.47
C ILE A 410 17.16 -25.13 -13.03
N GLU A 411 16.63 -24.18 -12.25
CA GLU A 411 16.87 -24.06 -10.80
C GLU A 411 15.78 -24.79 -10.00
N LYS A 412 16.14 -25.40 -8.88
CA LYS A 412 15.17 -25.97 -7.92
C LYS A 412 14.52 -24.88 -7.09
N SER A 413 15.30 -23.90 -6.64
CA SER A 413 14.81 -22.76 -5.88
C SER A 413 15.82 -21.61 -5.92
N SER A 414 15.32 -20.39 -5.79
CA SER A 414 16.14 -19.18 -5.72
C SER A 414 15.54 -18.21 -4.70
N ASN A 415 16.38 -17.54 -3.92
CA ASN A 415 15.96 -16.50 -2.97
C ASN A 415 16.22 -15.07 -3.48
N THR A 416 16.50 -14.93 -4.78
CA THR A 416 16.81 -13.65 -5.43
C THR A 416 16.02 -13.43 -6.70
N GLU A 417 15.86 -12.17 -7.06
CA GLU A 417 15.31 -11.74 -8.35
C GLU A 417 16.25 -10.73 -9.04
N THR A 418 17.40 -10.46 -8.43
CA THR A 418 18.33 -9.41 -8.85
C THR A 418 19.29 -9.91 -9.93
N VAL A 419 19.55 -11.23 -9.99
CA VAL A 419 20.32 -11.81 -11.07
C VAL A 419 19.70 -13.13 -11.55
N GLU A 420 19.93 -13.42 -12.82
CA GLU A 420 19.55 -14.65 -13.49
C GLU A 420 20.79 -15.27 -14.14
N ILE A 421 20.82 -16.60 -14.21
CA ILE A 421 21.86 -17.36 -14.93
C ILE A 421 21.30 -17.74 -16.30
N ASN A 422 21.80 -17.09 -17.34
CA ASN A 422 21.34 -17.35 -18.70
C ASN A 422 22.08 -18.51 -19.36
N ARG A 423 23.35 -18.72 -18.99
CA ARG A 423 24.19 -19.76 -19.56
C ARG A 423 25.29 -20.17 -18.58
N ILE A 424 25.62 -21.46 -18.58
CA ILE A 424 26.81 -21.99 -17.93
C ILE A 424 27.68 -22.67 -18.99
N GLU A 425 28.97 -22.34 -19.01
CA GLU A 425 29.97 -23.04 -19.83
C GLU A 425 30.89 -23.87 -18.92
N LEU A 426 30.90 -25.17 -19.15
CA LEU A 426 31.77 -26.12 -18.46
C LEU A 426 32.91 -26.47 -19.39
N THR A 427 34.11 -25.99 -19.09
CA THR A 427 35.32 -26.27 -19.85
C THR A 427 36.25 -27.22 -19.07
N GLY A 428 37.35 -27.65 -19.69
CA GLY A 428 38.36 -28.45 -18.99
C GLY A 428 39.19 -27.69 -17.95
N SER A 429 39.16 -26.35 -17.96
CA SER A 429 39.99 -25.49 -17.09
C SER A 429 39.19 -24.63 -16.12
N GLU A 430 37.96 -24.28 -16.47
CA GLU A 430 37.10 -23.39 -15.69
C GLU A 430 35.60 -23.64 -15.94
N THR A 431 34.79 -23.09 -15.06
CA THR A 431 33.34 -23.01 -15.18
C THR A 431 32.92 -21.54 -15.26
N ILE A 432 32.18 -21.16 -16.29
CA ILE A 432 31.82 -19.75 -16.56
C ILE A 432 30.31 -19.59 -16.48
N PHE A 433 29.85 -18.71 -15.60
CA PHE A 433 28.45 -18.34 -15.45
C PHE A 433 28.19 -17.02 -16.17
N HIS A 434 27.30 -17.03 -17.15
CA HIS A 434 26.82 -15.82 -17.82
C HIS A 434 25.58 -15.32 -17.09
N MET A 435 25.77 -14.20 -16.39
CA MET A 435 24.79 -13.61 -15.51
C MET A 435 24.07 -12.46 -16.20
N LYS A 436 22.81 -12.26 -15.83
CA LYS A 436 22.06 -11.05 -16.16
C LYS A 436 21.51 -10.44 -14.88
N ALA A 437 21.99 -9.26 -14.54
CA ALA A 437 21.51 -8.45 -13.43
C ALA A 437 20.29 -7.62 -13.84
N PHE A 438 19.39 -7.43 -12.86
CA PHE A 438 18.22 -6.59 -12.94
C PHE A 438 18.12 -5.70 -11.71
N ASN A 439 18.08 -4.39 -11.89
CA ASN A 439 17.71 -3.44 -10.84
C ASN A 439 17.13 -2.17 -11.44
N SER A 440 16.60 -1.28 -10.61
CA SER A 440 16.14 0.03 -11.07
C SER A 440 17.30 0.84 -11.66
N PRO A 441 17.08 1.64 -12.72
CA PRO A 441 18.10 2.56 -13.23
C PRO A 441 18.70 3.44 -12.13
N GLY A 442 20.03 3.57 -12.12
CA GLY A 442 20.77 4.34 -11.11
C GLY A 442 20.89 3.68 -9.73
N TYR A 443 20.21 2.55 -9.48
CA TYR A 443 20.50 1.68 -8.33
C TYR A 443 21.71 0.80 -8.66
N TRP A 444 22.16 0.01 -7.69
CA TRP A 444 23.36 -0.81 -7.84
C TRP A 444 23.08 -2.30 -7.65
N VAL A 445 23.96 -3.12 -8.21
CA VAL A 445 24.13 -4.54 -7.89
C VAL A 445 25.55 -4.76 -7.43
N SER A 446 25.77 -5.79 -6.62
CA SER A 446 27.08 -6.19 -6.12
C SER A 446 27.09 -7.72 -6.03
N ILE A 447 28.26 -8.32 -6.26
CA ILE A 447 28.50 -9.74 -6.04
C ILE A 447 29.64 -9.86 -5.05
N GLY A 448 29.43 -10.53 -3.92
CA GLY A 448 30.43 -10.78 -2.91
C GLY A 448 31.60 -11.61 -3.45
N LYS A 449 32.83 -11.26 -3.08
CA LYS A 449 34.02 -12.03 -3.46
C LYS A 449 34.04 -13.43 -2.86
N ASP A 450 33.28 -13.65 -1.79
CA ASP A 450 33.09 -14.93 -1.11
C ASP A 450 32.01 -15.78 -1.78
N THR A 451 31.56 -15.40 -2.97
CA THR A 451 30.71 -16.25 -3.82
C THR A 451 31.42 -17.57 -4.16
N PHE A 452 30.69 -18.68 -4.12
CA PHE A 452 31.19 -19.99 -4.51
C PHE A 452 30.09 -20.84 -5.15
N LEU A 453 30.54 -21.85 -5.89
CA LEU A 453 29.70 -22.95 -6.32
C LEU A 453 29.82 -24.10 -5.32
N LYS A 454 28.71 -24.81 -5.08
CA LYS A 454 28.69 -26.00 -4.23
C LYS A 454 28.10 -27.19 -4.98
N THR A 455 28.87 -28.27 -5.04
CA THR A 455 28.44 -29.54 -5.66
C THR A 455 27.67 -30.42 -4.68
N GLU A 456 27.02 -31.47 -5.19
CA GLU A 456 26.19 -32.41 -4.41
C GLU A 456 26.95 -33.09 -3.24
N ASP A 457 28.26 -33.31 -3.39
CA ASP A 457 29.14 -33.85 -2.36
C ASP A 457 29.53 -32.82 -1.28
N GLY A 458 29.09 -31.58 -1.43
CA GLY A 458 29.39 -30.46 -0.54
C GLY A 458 30.69 -29.73 -0.82
N THR A 459 31.43 -30.07 -1.88
CA THR A 459 32.68 -29.40 -2.22
C THR A 459 32.44 -27.97 -2.71
N HIS A 460 33.24 -27.01 -2.23
CA HIS A 460 33.14 -25.59 -2.59
C HIS A 460 34.16 -25.20 -3.66
N TYR A 461 33.70 -24.44 -4.65
CA TYR A 461 34.51 -23.91 -5.75
C TYR A 461 34.41 -22.39 -5.73
N PRO A 462 35.44 -21.67 -5.22
CA PRO A 462 35.35 -20.23 -5.00
C PRO A 462 35.35 -19.44 -6.31
N LEU A 463 34.75 -18.26 -6.29
CA LEU A 463 34.85 -17.27 -7.38
C LEU A 463 36.32 -16.94 -7.64
N THR A 464 36.77 -17.09 -8.89
CA THR A 464 38.14 -16.79 -9.30
C THR A 464 38.27 -15.40 -9.89
N SER A 465 37.32 -14.99 -10.73
CA SER A 465 37.27 -13.67 -11.36
C SER A 465 35.87 -13.34 -11.88
N ALA A 466 35.67 -12.08 -12.27
CA ALA A 466 34.43 -11.61 -12.89
C ALA A 466 34.74 -10.70 -14.08
N ASP A 467 33.94 -10.81 -15.14
CA ASP A 467 33.97 -9.91 -16.29
C ASP A 467 32.80 -8.94 -16.23
N GLY A 468 33.07 -7.65 -16.34
CA GLY A 468 32.04 -6.60 -16.43
C GLY A 468 31.55 -6.06 -15.08
N ILE A 469 31.89 -6.70 -13.96
CA ILE A 469 31.72 -6.18 -12.60
C ILE A 469 32.98 -6.47 -11.76
N THR A 470 33.17 -5.69 -10.69
CA THR A 470 34.23 -5.96 -9.69
C THR A 470 33.57 -6.54 -8.43
N PRO A 471 33.96 -7.75 -7.96
CA PRO A 471 33.42 -8.30 -6.72
C PRO A 471 33.65 -7.38 -5.51
N ASP A 472 32.70 -7.38 -4.57
CA ASP A 472 32.58 -6.45 -3.43
C ASP A 472 32.33 -4.97 -3.77
N GLU A 473 32.31 -4.59 -5.06
CA GLU A 473 32.01 -3.22 -5.48
C GLU A 473 30.58 -3.06 -6.00
N ARG A 474 30.02 -1.87 -5.80
CA ARG A 474 28.71 -1.51 -6.32
C ARG A 474 28.80 -1.16 -7.80
N PHE A 475 28.18 -1.98 -8.64
CA PHE A 475 27.96 -1.67 -10.05
C PHE A 475 26.65 -0.89 -10.22
N THR A 476 26.71 0.32 -10.79
CA THR A 476 25.51 1.15 -11.02
C THR A 476 24.78 0.71 -12.29
N MET A 477 23.47 0.45 -12.18
CA MET A 477 22.66 -0.05 -13.27
C MET A 477 22.38 0.99 -14.35
N PRO A 478 22.45 0.61 -15.63
CA PRO A 478 22.11 1.47 -16.76
C PRO A 478 20.61 1.79 -16.82
N GLU A 479 20.24 2.72 -17.72
CA GLU A 479 18.83 3.12 -17.97
C GLU A 479 17.92 1.97 -18.41
N SER A 480 18.48 0.90 -19.00
CA SER A 480 17.72 -0.31 -19.30
C SER A 480 17.26 -1.05 -18.05
N GLY A 481 17.91 -0.83 -16.89
CA GLY A 481 17.71 -1.62 -15.68
C GLY A 481 18.25 -3.04 -15.77
N GLU A 482 18.94 -3.38 -16.86
CA GLU A 482 19.48 -4.70 -17.15
C GLU A 482 20.96 -4.62 -17.51
N TYR A 483 21.78 -5.53 -17.00
CA TYR A 483 23.21 -5.60 -17.31
C TYR A 483 23.72 -7.04 -17.34
N SER A 484 24.55 -7.38 -18.31
CA SER A 484 25.14 -8.72 -18.44
C SER A 484 26.59 -8.71 -17.98
N PHE A 485 26.99 -9.73 -17.24
CA PHE A 485 28.34 -9.92 -16.72
C PHE A 485 28.67 -11.41 -16.64
N LYS A 486 29.93 -11.77 -16.37
CA LYS A 486 30.32 -13.17 -16.17
C LYS A 486 31.01 -13.39 -14.85
N LEU A 487 30.85 -14.58 -14.31
CA LEU A 487 31.56 -15.06 -13.13
C LEU A 487 32.31 -16.33 -13.48
N HIS A 488 33.56 -16.42 -13.03
CA HIS A 488 34.47 -17.51 -13.32
C HIS A 488 34.75 -18.30 -12.05
N PHE A 489 34.77 -19.61 -12.20
CA PHE A 489 35.03 -20.57 -11.13
C PHE A 489 35.98 -21.65 -11.64
N PRO A 490 36.64 -22.42 -10.75
CA PRO A 490 37.43 -23.57 -11.16
C PRO A 490 36.57 -24.59 -11.92
N ALA A 491 37.23 -25.45 -12.71
CA ALA A 491 36.54 -26.54 -13.41
C ALA A 491 35.83 -27.44 -12.40
N LEU A 492 34.55 -27.71 -12.65
CA LEU A 492 33.78 -28.69 -11.89
C LEU A 492 34.22 -30.12 -12.29
N PRO A 493 34.08 -31.10 -11.38
CA PRO A 493 34.38 -32.49 -11.68
C PRO A 493 33.56 -32.99 -12.88
N ALA A 494 34.19 -33.85 -13.70
CA ALA A 494 33.50 -34.49 -14.81
C ALA A 494 32.30 -35.31 -14.28
N GLY A 495 31.13 -35.12 -14.89
CA GLY A 495 29.89 -35.80 -14.48
C GLY A 495 29.07 -35.08 -13.40
N THR A 496 29.47 -33.88 -12.98
CA THR A 496 28.63 -33.02 -12.10
C THR A 496 27.29 -32.76 -12.78
N LYS A 497 26.20 -33.16 -12.13
CA LYS A 497 24.82 -33.01 -12.66
C LYS A 497 24.15 -31.74 -12.19
N THR A 498 24.36 -31.37 -10.93
CA THR A 498 23.79 -30.16 -10.34
C THR A 498 24.82 -29.37 -9.57
N VAL A 499 24.56 -28.07 -9.42
CA VAL A 499 25.40 -27.18 -8.63
C VAL A 499 24.54 -26.10 -7.97
N ASP A 500 24.92 -25.68 -6.77
CA ASP A 500 24.37 -24.50 -6.12
C ASP A 500 25.29 -23.30 -6.37
N PHE A 501 24.71 -22.13 -6.60
CA PHE A 501 25.40 -20.84 -6.58
C PHE A 501 25.08 -20.14 -5.26
N ILE A 502 26.10 -19.74 -4.51
CA ILE A 502 25.95 -19.18 -3.16
C ILE A 502 26.87 -17.97 -2.99
N GLU A 503 26.33 -16.83 -2.56
CA GLU A 503 27.08 -15.59 -2.24
C GLU A 503 27.29 -15.48 -0.72
N GLY A 504 28.35 -16.12 -0.21
CA GLY A 504 28.68 -16.14 1.22
C GLY A 504 27.95 -17.20 2.06
N ASP A 505 28.37 -17.38 3.32
CA ASP A 505 28.00 -18.55 4.15
C ASP A 505 26.89 -18.25 5.19
N CYS A 506 26.00 -17.30 4.91
CA CYS A 506 24.92 -16.90 5.83
C CYS A 506 23.53 -17.44 5.42
N ASP A 507 22.60 -17.56 6.36
CA ASP A 507 21.26 -18.12 6.08
C ASP A 507 20.44 -17.25 5.10
N SER A 508 20.62 -15.93 5.16
CA SER A 508 19.98 -14.95 4.27
C SER A 508 20.81 -14.57 3.05
N CYS A 509 21.96 -15.22 2.84
CA CYS A 509 22.84 -14.94 1.72
C CYS A 509 22.17 -15.33 0.41
N PHE A 510 22.55 -14.68 -0.67
CA PHE A 510 22.01 -14.94 -1.99
C PHE A 510 22.34 -16.38 -2.42
N LYS A 511 21.32 -17.13 -2.86
CA LYS A 511 21.42 -18.56 -3.21
C LYS A 511 20.50 -18.90 -4.38
N ILE A 512 21.07 -19.58 -5.37
CA ILE A 512 20.34 -20.28 -6.42
C ILE A 512 20.73 -21.76 -6.29
N VAL A 513 19.76 -22.60 -5.94
CA VAL A 513 19.99 -23.98 -5.50
C VAL A 513 19.50 -24.96 -6.55
N GLY A 514 20.29 -26.01 -6.78
CA GLY A 514 19.98 -27.13 -7.65
C GLY A 514 19.91 -26.71 -9.12
N LEU A 515 20.89 -25.96 -9.60
CA LEU A 515 21.01 -25.65 -11.02
C LEU A 515 21.37 -26.91 -11.79
N SER A 516 20.52 -27.33 -12.69
CA SER A 516 20.80 -28.49 -13.53
C SER A 516 21.83 -28.13 -14.60
N LEU A 517 22.86 -28.98 -14.72
CA LEU A 517 23.90 -28.93 -15.75
C LEU A 517 23.66 -29.96 -16.87
N THR A 518 22.65 -30.80 -16.72
CA THR A 518 22.29 -31.89 -17.64
C THR A 518 20.81 -31.86 -17.99
N GLN A 519 20.42 -32.46 -19.13
CA GLN A 519 19.00 -32.58 -19.49
C GLN A 519 18.25 -33.67 -18.72
N GLU A 520 18.96 -34.50 -17.94
CA GLU A 520 18.41 -35.60 -17.15
C GLU A 520 17.67 -35.16 -15.88
#